data_AF-X1SQP2-F1
#
_entry.id   AF-X1SQP2-F1
#
_cell.length_a   1.000
_cell.length_b   1.000
_cell.length_c   1.000
_cell.angle_alpha   90.00
_cell.angle_beta   90.00
_cell.angle_gamma   90.00
#
_symmetry.space_group_name_H-M   'P 1'
#
loop_
_entity.id
_entity.type
_entity.pdbx_description
1 polymer ?
#
loop_
_entity_poly.entity_id
_entity_poly.type
_entity_poly.pdbx_seq_one_letter_code
_entity_poly.pdbx_strand_id
1 'polypeptide(L)'
;LKAATEDVRKGIDRVTENPCEKAAAKQDKMLTNLTSSVQSGKWAAGLKRVSLEDWKHKARDIGVNRIAAGIDGSKEKVVAFAEKLLPHIDRQKSKIAAMPDVTLDDNINRMTSFIRGMAEFKRE
;
A
#
# COMPACT_ATOMS: atom_id res chain seq x y z
N LEU A 1 10.66 -21.92 -16.57
CA LEU A 1 10.48 -20.49 -16.17
C LEU A 1 11.75 -19.65 -16.31
N LYS A 2 12.94 -20.09 -15.84
CA LYS A 2 14.19 -19.31 -16.02
C LYS A 2 14.55 -19.01 -17.49
N ALA A 3 14.22 -19.90 -18.43
CA ALA A 3 14.44 -19.69 -19.86
C ALA A 3 13.44 -18.73 -20.54
N ALA A 4 12.36 -18.34 -19.85
CA ALA A 4 11.29 -17.49 -20.42
C ALA A 4 11.45 -16.01 -20.06
N THR A 5 12.55 -15.61 -19.41
CA THR A 5 12.75 -14.23 -18.95
C THR A 5 12.77 -13.22 -20.09
N GLU A 6 13.33 -13.59 -21.24
CA GLU A 6 13.38 -12.72 -22.42
C GLU A 6 12.00 -12.56 -23.06
N ASP A 7 11.23 -13.64 -23.14
CA ASP A 7 9.86 -13.60 -23.67
C ASP A 7 8.93 -12.79 -22.77
N VAL A 8 9.09 -12.90 -21.44
CA VAL A 8 8.36 -12.08 -20.47
C VAL A 8 8.71 -10.60 -20.62
N ARG A 9 10.00 -10.27 -20.80
CA ARG A 9 10.44 -8.88 -21.05
C ARG A 9 9.79 -8.32 -22.32
N LYS A 10 9.90 -9.04 -23.44
CA LYS A 10 9.26 -8.66 -24.71
C LYS A 10 7.73 -8.53 -24.59
N GLY A 11 7.10 -9.37 -23.77
CA GLY A 11 5.66 -9.28 -23.49
C GLY A 11 5.29 -7.99 -22.75
N ILE A 12 6.10 -7.60 -21.76
CA ILE A 12 5.92 -6.35 -21.01
C ILE A 12 6.16 -5.14 -21.92
N ASP A 13 7.22 -5.16 -22.73
CA ASP A 13 7.57 -4.04 -23.63
C ASP A 13 6.52 -3.79 -24.72
N ARG A 14 5.65 -4.78 -25.01
CA ARG A 14 4.52 -4.65 -25.95
C ARG A 14 3.28 -4.00 -25.33
N VAL A 15 3.24 -3.76 -24.02
CA VAL A 15 2.10 -3.14 -23.35
C VAL A 15 2.05 -1.65 -23.69
N THR A 16 1.02 -1.23 -24.42
CA THR A 16 0.85 0.15 -24.90
C THR A 16 -0.08 1.01 -24.04
N GLU A 17 -0.83 0.39 -23.13
CA GLU A 17 -1.79 1.06 -22.26
C GLU A 17 -1.51 0.71 -20.80
N ASN A 18 -1.70 1.67 -19.88
CA ASN A 18 -1.44 1.45 -18.46
C ASN A 18 -2.40 0.40 -17.88
N PRO A 19 -1.92 -0.81 -17.52
CA PRO A 19 -2.80 -1.86 -17.00
C PRO A 19 -3.38 -1.50 -15.63
N CYS A 20 -2.72 -0.63 -14.86
CA CYS A 20 -3.20 -0.19 -13.55
C CYS A 20 -4.42 0.73 -13.66
N GLU A 21 -4.46 1.62 -14.66
CA GLU A 21 -5.64 2.47 -14.92
C GLU A 21 -6.84 1.63 -15.36
N LYS A 22 -6.61 0.66 -16.26
CA LYS A 22 -7.64 -0.31 -16.66
C LYS A 22 -8.19 -1.10 -15.46
N ALA A 23 -7.31 -1.50 -14.54
CA ALA A 23 -7.71 -2.20 -13.32
C ALA A 23 -8.51 -1.28 -12.38
N ALA A 24 -8.08 -0.04 -12.18
CA ALA A 24 -8.77 0.95 -11.35
C ALA A 24 -10.21 1.21 -11.85
N ALA A 25 -10.40 1.31 -13.17
CA ALA A 25 -11.72 1.46 -13.79
C ALA A 25 -12.69 0.28 -13.54
N LYS A 26 -12.21 -0.85 -12.98
CA LYS A 26 -13.02 -2.04 -12.66
C LYS A 26 -13.21 -2.25 -11.16
N GLN A 27 -13.06 -1.19 -10.34
CA GLN A 27 -13.22 -1.26 -8.88
C GLN A 27 -14.54 -1.91 -8.43
N ASP A 28 -15.67 -1.59 -9.07
CA ASP A 28 -16.97 -2.13 -8.66
C ASP A 28 -17.07 -3.64 -8.90
N LYS A 29 -16.48 -4.11 -10.00
CA LYS A 29 -16.34 -5.55 -10.31
C LYS A 29 -15.47 -6.23 -9.27
N MET A 30 -14.38 -5.61 -8.83
CA MET A 30 -13.52 -6.15 -7.77
C MET A 30 -14.31 -6.27 -6.45
N LEU A 31 -14.99 -5.20 -6.02
CA LEU A 31 -15.74 -5.19 -4.77
C LEU A 31 -16.85 -6.24 -4.75
N THR A 32 -17.62 -6.33 -5.82
CA THR A 32 -18.73 -7.30 -5.96
C THR A 32 -18.23 -8.73 -5.83
N ASN A 33 -17.18 -9.07 -6.57
CA ASN A 33 -16.63 -10.43 -6.58
C ASN A 33 -15.92 -10.78 -5.26
N LEU A 34 -15.24 -9.81 -4.64
CA LEU A 34 -14.60 -10.00 -3.35
C LEU A 34 -15.66 -10.32 -2.28
N THR A 35 -16.71 -9.50 -2.21
CA THR A 35 -17.84 -9.72 -1.29
C THR A 35 -18.45 -11.10 -1.47
N SER A 36 -18.74 -11.49 -2.73
CA SER A 36 -19.26 -12.83 -3.04
C SER A 36 -18.30 -13.94 -2.61
N SER A 37 -16.99 -13.80 -2.84
CA SER A 37 -15.99 -14.80 -2.45
C SER A 37 -15.82 -14.94 -0.94
N VAL A 38 -16.02 -13.85 -0.19
CA VAL A 38 -16.01 -13.87 1.27
C VAL A 38 -17.28 -14.52 1.80
N GLN A 39 -18.45 -14.07 1.32
CA GLN A 39 -19.76 -14.58 1.75
C GLN A 39 -19.95 -16.07 1.46
N SER A 40 -19.46 -16.54 0.31
CA SER A 40 -19.52 -17.97 -0.05
C SER A 40 -18.55 -18.86 0.75
N GLY A 41 -17.69 -18.29 1.59
CA GLY A 41 -16.68 -19.04 2.35
C GLY A 41 -15.48 -19.52 1.53
N LYS A 42 -15.50 -19.36 0.19
CA LYS A 42 -14.41 -19.75 -0.72
C LYS A 42 -13.06 -19.15 -0.30
N TRP A 43 -13.07 -17.87 0.09
CA TRP A 43 -11.87 -17.19 0.56
C TRP A 43 -11.28 -17.84 1.82
N ALA A 44 -12.12 -18.09 2.83
CA ALA A 44 -11.69 -18.69 4.10
C ALA A 44 -11.16 -20.12 3.91
N ALA A 45 -11.83 -20.93 3.09
CA ALA A 45 -11.37 -22.27 2.75
C ALA A 45 -10.00 -22.27 2.05
N GLY A 46 -9.78 -21.32 1.14
CA GLY A 46 -8.50 -21.15 0.46
C GLY A 46 -7.34 -20.83 1.42
N LEU A 47 -7.57 -19.97 2.41
CA LEU A 47 -6.56 -19.63 3.42
C LEU A 47 -6.21 -20.82 4.32
N LYS A 48 -7.22 -21.59 4.75
CA LYS A 48 -7.03 -22.77 5.62
C LYS A 48 -6.29 -23.93 4.95
N ARG A 49 -6.14 -23.90 3.62
CA ARG A 49 -5.41 -24.94 2.87
C ARG A 49 -3.89 -24.88 3.08
N VAL A 50 -3.35 -23.72 3.44
CA VAL A 50 -1.91 -23.55 3.67
C VAL A 50 -1.61 -23.85 5.13
N SER A 51 -0.75 -24.84 5.39
CA SER A 51 -0.33 -25.14 6.76
C SER A 51 0.66 -24.09 7.27
N LEU A 52 0.74 -23.96 8.59
CA LEU A 52 1.70 -23.05 9.23
C LEU A 52 3.15 -23.38 8.82
N GLU A 53 3.48 -24.66 8.68
CA GLU A 53 4.83 -25.10 8.33
C GLU A 53 5.18 -24.80 6.87
N ASP A 54 4.27 -25.02 5.92
CA ASP A 54 4.50 -24.61 4.52
C ASP A 54 4.63 -23.08 4.43
N TRP A 55 3.79 -22.34 5.15
CA TRP A 55 3.91 -20.89 5.21
C TRP A 55 5.27 -20.44 5.74
N LYS A 56 5.75 -21.01 6.86
CA LYS A 56 7.07 -20.68 7.44
C LYS A 56 8.19 -20.97 6.46
N HIS A 57 8.19 -22.14 5.83
CA HIS A 57 9.21 -22.51 4.86
C HIS A 57 9.24 -21.52 3.67
N LYS A 58 8.08 -21.25 3.05
CA LYS A 58 8.01 -20.31 1.91
C LYS A 58 8.38 -18.87 2.31
N ALA A 59 7.93 -18.40 3.45
CA ALA A 59 8.19 -17.04 3.90
C ALA A 59 9.66 -16.85 4.31
N ARG A 60 10.18 -17.71 5.20
CA ARG A 60 11.53 -17.60 5.78
C ARG A 60 12.61 -17.95 4.75
N ASP A 61 12.51 -19.11 4.12
CA ASP A 61 13.65 -19.68 3.39
C ASP A 61 13.70 -19.17 1.94
N ILE A 62 12.57 -18.74 1.40
CA ILE A 62 12.47 -18.24 0.02
C ILE A 62 12.13 -16.74 -0.01
N GLY A 63 11.10 -16.32 0.73
CA GLY A 63 10.59 -14.96 0.72
C GLY A 63 11.61 -13.92 1.17
N VAL A 64 12.30 -14.17 2.29
CA VAL A 64 13.32 -13.25 2.86
C VAL A 64 14.38 -12.85 1.84
N ASN A 65 14.86 -13.81 1.04
CA ASN A 65 15.89 -13.58 0.03
C ASN A 65 15.44 -12.65 -1.12
N ARG A 66 14.13 -12.40 -1.27
CA ARG A 66 13.56 -11.50 -2.30
C ARG A 66 13.28 -10.08 -1.79
N ILE A 67 13.34 -9.86 -0.48
CA ILE A 67 12.96 -8.58 0.14
C ILE A 67 13.87 -7.45 -0.34
N ALA A 68 15.20 -7.65 -0.35
CA ALA A 68 16.16 -6.62 -0.75
C ALA A 68 15.89 -6.11 -2.17
N ALA A 69 15.76 -7.01 -3.14
CA ALA A 69 15.44 -6.66 -4.52
C ALA A 69 14.07 -5.95 -4.65
N GLY A 70 13.08 -6.37 -3.85
CA GLY A 70 11.77 -5.72 -3.81
C GLY A 70 11.82 -4.29 -3.24
N ILE A 71 12.67 -4.05 -2.23
CA ILE A 71 12.91 -2.72 -1.66
C ILE A 71 13.56 -1.82 -2.71
N ASP A 72 14.64 -2.28 -3.36
CA ASP A 72 15.35 -1.49 -4.36
C ASP A 72 14.43 -1.09 -5.52
N GLY A 73 13.64 -2.04 -6.04
CA GLY A 73 12.68 -1.77 -7.11
C GLY A 73 11.48 -0.92 -6.71
N SER A 74 11.17 -0.80 -5.42
CA SER A 74 10.05 0.01 -4.92
C SER A 74 10.48 1.37 -4.36
N LYS A 75 11.79 1.62 -4.22
CA LYS A 75 12.36 2.81 -3.58
C LYS A 75 11.79 4.10 -4.16
N GLU A 76 11.74 4.22 -5.49
CA GLU A 76 11.23 5.41 -6.17
C GLU A 76 9.77 5.70 -5.81
N LYS A 77 8.92 4.69 -5.72
CA LYS A 77 7.52 4.84 -5.32
C LYS A 77 7.37 5.33 -3.88
N VAL A 78 8.26 4.88 -2.98
CA VAL A 78 8.29 5.32 -1.58
C VAL A 78 8.79 6.76 -1.48
N VAL A 79 9.85 7.10 -2.21
CA VAL A 79 10.38 8.47 -2.30
C VAL A 79 9.31 9.42 -2.85
N ALA A 80 8.66 9.09 -3.96
CA ALA A 80 7.59 9.90 -4.55
C ALA A 80 6.38 10.07 -3.61
N PHE A 81 6.08 9.07 -2.79
CA PHE A 81 5.07 9.21 -1.74
C PHE A 81 5.52 10.15 -0.63
N ALA A 82 6.78 10.03 -0.17
CA ALA A 82 7.35 10.90 0.85
C ALA A 82 7.41 12.36 0.38
N GLU A 83 7.76 12.61 -0.88
CA GLU A 83 7.75 13.95 -1.50
C GLU A 83 6.36 14.61 -1.46
N LYS A 84 5.28 13.82 -1.53
CA LYS A 84 3.91 14.34 -1.36
C LYS A 84 3.50 14.46 0.11
N LEU A 85 3.86 13.48 0.94
CA LEU A 85 3.42 13.39 2.34
C LEU A 85 4.14 14.39 3.25
N LEU A 86 5.46 14.53 3.12
CA LEU A 86 6.27 15.35 4.03
C LEU A 86 5.85 16.83 3.99
N PRO A 87 5.62 17.47 2.81
CA PRO A 87 5.11 18.84 2.78
C PRO A 87 3.71 18.96 3.41
N HIS A 88 2.87 17.91 3.33
CA HIS A 88 1.58 17.93 4.01
C HIS A 88 1.75 17.89 5.53
N ILE A 89 2.63 17.02 6.04
CA ILE A 89 3.00 16.97 7.46
C ILE A 89 3.52 18.33 7.93
N ASP A 90 4.43 18.95 7.17
CA ASP A 90 5.01 20.26 7.53
C ASP A 90 3.93 21.35 7.59
N ARG A 91 2.97 21.37 6.66
CA ARG A 91 1.83 22.29 6.73
C ARG A 91 0.99 22.09 7.99
N GLN A 92 0.67 20.84 8.35
CA GLN A 92 -0.12 20.58 9.57
C GLN A 92 0.69 20.90 10.84
N LYS A 93 2.00 20.66 10.85
CA LYS A 93 2.91 21.05 11.94
C LYS A 93 2.94 22.56 12.13
N SER A 94 3.06 23.34 11.05
CA SER A 94 3.02 24.81 11.13
C SER A 94 1.69 25.33 11.68
N LYS A 95 0.55 24.69 11.33
CA LYS A 95 -0.76 25.06 11.88
C LYS A 95 -0.84 24.80 13.39
N ILE A 96 -0.45 23.62 13.85
CA ILE A 96 -0.51 23.32 15.29
C ILE A 96 0.52 24.14 16.06
N ALA A 97 1.66 24.51 15.48
CA ALA A 97 2.66 25.36 16.12
C ALA A 97 2.10 26.74 16.53
N ALA A 98 1.11 27.26 15.79
CA ALA A 98 0.43 28.51 16.11
C ALA A 98 -0.69 28.37 17.16
N MET A 99 -1.03 27.16 17.58
CA MET A 99 -2.05 26.92 18.60
C MET A 99 -1.45 27.07 20.02
N PRO A 100 -2.25 27.45 21.03
CA PRO A 100 -1.84 27.40 22.43
C PRO A 100 -1.36 26.00 22.83
N ASP A 101 -0.44 25.90 23.79
CA ASP A 101 0.14 24.65 24.29
C ASP A 101 0.34 24.62 25.83
N VAL A 102 -0.28 25.57 26.54
CA VAL A 102 -0.05 25.81 27.98
C VAL A 102 -0.76 24.79 28.86
N THR A 103 -1.95 24.35 28.46
CA THR A 103 -2.79 23.43 29.24
C THR A 103 -2.85 22.03 28.64
N LEU A 104 -3.38 21.07 29.39
CA LEU A 104 -3.66 19.73 28.87
C LEU A 104 -4.66 19.79 27.71
N ASP A 105 -5.71 20.60 27.82
CA ASP A 105 -6.74 20.73 26.79
C ASP A 105 -6.18 21.36 25.51
N ASP A 106 -5.26 22.33 25.64
CA ASP A 106 -4.52 22.90 24.50
C ASP A 106 -3.74 21.83 23.74
N ASN A 107 -3.06 20.94 24.48
CA ASN A 107 -2.30 19.85 23.90
C ASN A 107 -3.20 18.77 23.24
N ILE A 108 -4.35 18.46 23.84
CA ILE A 108 -5.37 17.57 23.24
C ILE A 108 -5.91 18.19 21.93
N ASN A 109 -6.16 19.49 21.92
CA ASN A 109 -6.64 20.21 20.74
C ASN A 109 -5.60 20.19 19.62
N ARG A 110 -4.32 20.43 19.92
CA ARG A 110 -3.21 20.34 18.95
C ARG A 110 -3.12 18.95 18.31
N MET A 111 -3.13 17.90 19.13
CA MET A 111 -3.09 16.52 18.65
C MET A 111 -4.28 16.20 17.73
N THR A 112 -5.50 16.54 18.16
CA THR A 112 -6.72 16.27 17.41
C THR A 112 -6.73 17.01 16.07
N SER A 113 -6.31 18.28 16.05
CA SER A 113 -6.16 19.08 14.83
C SER A 113 -5.16 18.47 13.86
N PHE A 114 -4.01 17.98 14.35
CA PHE A 114 -3.03 17.31 13.50
C PHE A 114 -3.59 16.03 12.88
N ILE A 115 -4.23 15.16 13.68
CA ILE A 115 -4.82 13.89 13.19
C ILE A 115 -5.90 14.15 12.14
N ARG A 116 -6.78 15.12 12.39
CA ARG A 116 -7.82 15.52 11.42
C ARG A 116 -7.19 16.04 10.13
N GLY A 117 -6.18 16.92 10.23
CA GLY A 117 -5.47 17.43 9.06
C GLY A 117 -4.79 16.32 8.25
N MET A 118 -4.16 15.36 8.92
CA MET A 118 -3.53 14.20 8.25
C MET A 118 -4.55 13.30 7.53
N ALA A 119 -5.78 13.20 8.03
CA ALA A 119 -6.85 12.42 7.37
C ALA A 119 -7.30 13.03 6.03
N GLU A 120 -7.01 14.32 5.79
CA GLU A 120 -7.32 15.00 4.52
C GLU A 120 -6.28 14.72 3.44
N PHE A 121 -5.13 14.10 3.77
CA PHE A 121 -4.10 13.79 2.80
C PHE A 121 -4.62 12.83 1.72
N LYS A 122 -4.59 13.29 0.47
CA LYS A 122 -4.92 12.50 -0.72
C LYS A 122 -3.74 12.50 -1.67
N ARG A 123 -3.43 11.33 -2.22
CA ARG A 123 -2.49 11.21 -3.33
C ARG A 123 -3.26 11.47 -4.62
N GLU A 124 -2.84 12.47 -5.37
CA GLU A 124 -3.14 12.56 -6.81
C GLU A 124 -2.48 11.42 -7.57
#